data_AF-A0AAU7XDG1-F1
#
_entry.id   AF-A0AAU7XDG1-F1
#
_cell.length_a   1.000
_cell.length_b   1.000
_cell.length_c   1.000
_cell.angle_alpha   90.00
_cell.angle_beta   90.00
_cell.angle_gamma   90.00
#
_symmetry.space_group_name_H-M   'P 1'
#
loop_
_entity.id
_entity.type
_entity.pdbx_description
1 polymer ?
#
loop_
_entity_poly.entity_id
_entity_poly.type
_entity_poly.pdbx_seq_one_letter_code
_entity_poly.pdbx_strand_id
1 'polypeptide(L)'
;MRGDARGRQRLVGACRGRAARKAIERAREAVAILTGVAPRQVLFTSGATEANVTALTPVMRRGGEEVRFSRLFVSAVEHPSVLRGGRFPAERVTEIPVDQDGLVRHDELAVRLEAERGAGGRPLVAIQLANSETGVIQPIADLAPIVRAAGGVFVCDAVQASGRVRLDDPTLDVDFLTLSAHKIGGIQGAGALIARDPELWPVALMPGGGQEQNRRGGTENTPAIAAFGAAAALATGEPLSLSPLSGLRDWLEDRLRTIYPHVAIHGARAPRIFNTSLVSVPGWPAETAVIAFDLAGIAVSSGSACSSGKVGASHVLKAMGVVEGGDFRGAVRFSLGWNTTRADVEAAAAAFERIAARFSARTLSDRSAAL
;
A
#
# COMPACT_ATOMS: atom_id res chain seq x y z
N MET A 1 -42.25 9.59 22.03
CA MET A 1 -41.86 8.27 21.49
C MET A 1 -40.41 8.34 20.98
N ARG A 2 -39.47 8.16 21.90
CA ARG A 2 -38.03 8.08 21.62
C ARG A 2 -37.64 6.61 21.77
N GLY A 3 -37.36 5.96 20.64
CA GLY A 3 -36.81 4.61 20.60
C GLY A 3 -35.49 4.66 19.85
N ASP A 4 -34.41 4.26 20.53
CA ASP A 4 -33.06 4.12 19.98
C ASP A 4 -33.06 3.04 18.89
N ALA A 5 -33.05 3.46 17.63
CA ALA A 5 -32.86 2.60 16.47
C ALA A 5 -31.59 3.00 15.73
N ARG A 6 -30.46 3.06 16.45
CA ARG A 6 -29.13 3.06 15.84
C ARG A 6 -28.89 1.67 15.22
N GLY A 7 -28.95 1.57 13.90
CA GLY A 7 -28.40 0.41 13.16
C GLY A 7 -29.27 -0.31 12.15
N ARG A 8 -30.50 0.14 11.82
CA ARG A 8 -31.34 -0.53 10.81
C ARG A 8 -31.66 0.39 9.62
N GLN A 9 -30.99 0.15 8.49
CA GLN A 9 -31.19 0.86 7.21
C GLN A 9 -32.46 0.46 6.44
N ARG A 10 -33.25 -0.51 6.92
CA ARG A 10 -34.51 -0.92 6.28
C ARG A 10 -35.73 -0.55 7.12
N LEU A 11 -35.91 0.74 7.35
CA LEU A 11 -37.24 1.30 7.54
C LEU A 11 -37.63 2.02 6.25
N VAL A 12 -38.62 1.47 5.56
CA VAL A 12 -39.35 2.16 4.50
C VAL A 12 -40.07 3.33 5.18
N GLY A 13 -39.42 4.51 5.18
CA GLY A 13 -39.93 5.74 5.76
C GLY A 13 -39.11 6.29 6.94
N ALA A 14 -38.25 7.28 6.65
CA ALA A 14 -37.96 8.48 7.46
C ALA A 14 -36.65 9.09 6.93
N CYS A 15 -36.58 10.41 6.77
CA CYS A 15 -35.51 11.17 6.10
C CYS A 15 -34.05 10.74 6.40
N ARG A 16 -33.79 10.10 7.55
CA ARG A 16 -32.47 9.59 7.97
C ARG A 16 -31.92 8.48 7.06
N GLY A 17 -32.74 7.53 6.61
CA GLY A 17 -32.28 6.47 5.70
C GLY A 17 -31.87 7.01 4.33
N ARG A 18 -32.62 8.00 3.82
CA ARG A 18 -32.29 8.71 2.57
C ARG A 18 -31.01 9.55 2.72
N ALA A 19 -30.84 10.23 3.85
CA ALA A 19 -29.64 11.01 4.13
C ALA A 19 -28.39 10.13 4.21
N ALA A 20 -28.46 8.98 4.89
CA ALA A 20 -27.37 8.01 4.97
C ALA A 20 -26.98 7.47 3.57
N ARG A 21 -27.98 7.08 2.77
CA ARG A 21 -27.73 6.64 1.39
C ARG A 21 -27.10 7.74 0.54
N LYS A 22 -27.59 8.98 0.65
CA LYS A 22 -27.00 10.14 -0.06
C LYS A 22 -25.55 10.38 0.33
N ALA A 23 -25.17 10.18 1.58
CA ALA A 23 -23.79 10.30 2.03
C ALA A 23 -22.89 9.22 1.42
N ILE A 24 -23.37 7.97 1.36
CA ILE A 24 -22.65 6.86 0.72
C ILE A 24 -22.47 7.13 -0.78
N GLU A 25 -23.51 7.53 -1.51
CA GLU A 25 -23.39 7.78 -2.95
C GLU A 25 -22.46 8.96 -3.26
N ARG A 26 -22.51 10.05 -2.47
CA ARG A 26 -21.55 11.16 -2.62
C ARG A 26 -20.12 10.72 -2.38
N ALA A 27 -19.89 9.85 -1.38
CA ALA A 27 -18.57 9.30 -1.16
C ALA A 27 -18.13 8.40 -2.33
N ARG A 28 -19.07 7.63 -2.88
CA ARG A 28 -18.82 6.78 -4.05
C ARG A 28 -18.43 7.61 -5.27
N GLU A 29 -19.13 8.71 -5.52
CA GLU A 29 -18.79 9.68 -6.56
C GLU A 29 -17.39 10.25 -6.38
N ALA A 30 -17.02 10.68 -5.17
CA ALA A 30 -15.70 11.23 -4.89
C ALA A 30 -14.56 10.19 -5.12
N VAL A 31 -14.74 8.95 -4.66
CA VAL A 31 -13.77 7.87 -4.89
C VAL A 31 -13.69 7.49 -6.37
N ALA A 32 -14.82 7.53 -7.07
CA ALA A 32 -14.88 7.26 -8.50
C ALA A 32 -14.11 8.33 -9.30
N ILE A 33 -14.28 9.61 -8.95
CA ILE A 33 -13.52 10.73 -9.54
C ILE A 33 -12.01 10.56 -9.29
N LEU A 34 -11.61 10.25 -8.04
CA LEU A 34 -10.21 10.03 -7.66
C LEU A 34 -9.52 8.95 -8.54
N THR A 35 -10.27 7.98 -9.02
CA THR A 35 -9.74 6.82 -9.76
C THR A 35 -10.12 6.78 -11.24
N GLY A 36 -10.82 7.81 -11.73
CA GLY A 36 -11.23 7.93 -13.13
C GLY A 36 -12.24 6.87 -13.58
N VAL A 37 -13.14 6.42 -12.71
CA VAL A 37 -14.18 5.42 -13.04
C VAL A 37 -15.59 5.93 -12.79
N ALA A 38 -16.61 5.17 -13.19
CA ALA A 38 -18.00 5.45 -12.82
C ALA A 38 -18.31 4.98 -11.38
N PRO A 39 -19.27 5.60 -10.65
CA PRO A 39 -19.61 5.20 -9.29
C PRO A 39 -19.94 3.71 -9.11
N ARG A 40 -20.60 3.08 -10.11
CA ARG A 40 -20.94 1.65 -10.07
C ARG A 40 -19.72 0.71 -9.99
N GLN A 41 -18.54 1.21 -10.35
CA GLN A 41 -17.26 0.51 -10.35
C GLN A 41 -16.53 0.57 -9.01
N VAL A 42 -17.09 1.28 -8.03
CA VAL A 42 -16.56 1.38 -6.67
C VAL A 42 -17.32 0.43 -5.76
N LEU A 43 -16.59 -0.45 -5.07
CA LEU A 43 -17.08 -1.35 -4.03
C LEU A 43 -16.45 -0.97 -2.69
N PHE A 44 -17.24 -0.53 -1.71
CA PHE A 44 -16.74 -0.22 -0.38
C PHE A 44 -16.46 -1.49 0.44
N THR A 45 -15.38 -1.43 1.20
CA THR A 45 -14.92 -2.49 2.11
C THR A 45 -14.59 -1.88 3.49
N SER A 46 -14.28 -2.70 4.50
CA SER A 46 -13.78 -2.21 5.80
C SER A 46 -12.37 -1.62 5.74
N GLY A 47 -11.62 -1.87 4.68
CA GLY A 47 -10.24 -1.43 4.50
C GLY A 47 -9.55 -2.14 3.34
N ALA A 48 -8.28 -1.80 3.12
CA ALA A 48 -7.49 -2.37 2.03
C ALA A 48 -7.28 -3.88 2.14
N THR A 49 -7.12 -4.41 3.36
CA THR A 49 -6.99 -5.86 3.56
C THR A 49 -8.22 -6.61 3.04
N GLU A 50 -9.44 -6.14 3.36
CA GLU A 50 -10.68 -6.73 2.82
C GLU A 50 -10.76 -6.57 1.30
N ALA A 51 -10.35 -5.42 0.76
CA ALA A 51 -10.33 -5.18 -0.69
C ALA A 51 -9.36 -6.13 -1.41
N ASN A 52 -8.14 -6.29 -0.89
CA ASN A 52 -7.12 -7.20 -1.41
C ASN A 52 -7.63 -8.65 -1.36
N VAL A 53 -8.11 -9.14 -0.22
CA VAL A 53 -8.64 -10.53 -0.12
C VAL A 53 -9.86 -10.75 -1.03
N THR A 54 -10.68 -9.72 -1.23
CA THR A 54 -11.80 -9.78 -2.19
C THR A 54 -11.29 -9.91 -3.62
N ALA A 55 -10.34 -9.07 -4.05
CA ALA A 55 -9.78 -9.10 -5.40
C ALA A 55 -8.96 -10.37 -5.70
N LEU A 56 -8.20 -10.86 -4.73
CA LEU A 56 -7.31 -12.00 -4.87
C LEU A 56 -8.06 -13.32 -4.69
N THR A 57 -8.79 -13.73 -5.73
CA THR A 57 -9.62 -14.94 -5.74
C THR A 57 -9.44 -15.79 -6.98
N PRO A 58 -9.50 -17.13 -6.86
CA PRO A 58 -9.37 -18.02 -8.02
C PRO A 58 -10.60 -18.01 -8.95
N VAL A 59 -11.72 -17.40 -8.55
CA VAL A 59 -12.95 -17.34 -9.35
C VAL A 59 -13.56 -15.94 -9.30
N MET A 60 -13.73 -15.34 -10.46
CA MET A 60 -14.50 -14.12 -10.69
C MET A 60 -15.70 -14.42 -11.60
N ARG A 61 -16.59 -13.44 -11.78
CA ARG A 61 -17.67 -13.51 -12.76
C ARG A 61 -17.56 -12.35 -13.73
N ARG A 62 -17.69 -12.64 -15.03
CA ARG A 62 -17.81 -11.64 -16.10
C ARG A 62 -19.11 -11.89 -16.85
N GLY A 63 -20.03 -10.93 -16.84
CA GLY A 63 -21.33 -11.09 -17.53
C GLY A 63 -22.17 -12.29 -17.05
N GLY A 64 -21.91 -12.82 -15.85
CA GLY A 64 -22.57 -14.03 -15.31
C GLY A 64 -21.79 -15.33 -15.51
N GLU A 65 -20.78 -15.34 -16.38
CA GLU A 65 -19.91 -16.50 -16.61
C GLU A 65 -18.73 -16.52 -15.64
N GLU A 66 -18.28 -17.73 -15.27
CA GLU A 66 -17.13 -17.89 -14.38
C GLU A 66 -15.81 -17.67 -15.12
N VAL A 67 -14.99 -16.78 -14.57
CA VAL A 67 -13.60 -16.57 -14.97
C VAL A 67 -12.73 -17.21 -13.89
N ARG A 68 -12.03 -18.29 -14.25
CA ARG A 68 -11.15 -19.03 -13.33
C ARG A 68 -9.69 -18.64 -13.55
N PHE A 69 -8.97 -18.52 -12.43
CA PHE A 69 -7.54 -18.26 -12.40
C PHE A 69 -6.82 -19.47 -11.82
N SER A 70 -5.82 -19.94 -12.53
CA SER A 70 -5.04 -21.13 -12.16
C SER A 70 -3.96 -20.81 -11.14
N ARG A 71 -3.38 -19.60 -11.20
CA ARG A 71 -2.29 -19.17 -10.33
C ARG A 71 -2.35 -17.66 -10.06
N LEU A 72 -1.94 -17.27 -8.86
CA LEU A 72 -1.74 -15.89 -8.44
C LEU A 72 -0.25 -15.57 -8.44
N PHE A 73 0.13 -14.52 -9.15
CA PHE A 73 1.48 -13.97 -9.14
C PHE A 73 1.49 -12.67 -8.33
N VAL A 74 2.37 -12.58 -7.33
CA VAL A 74 2.50 -11.40 -6.47
C VAL A 74 3.92 -10.87 -6.52
N SER A 75 4.15 -9.57 -6.41
CA SER A 75 5.53 -9.07 -6.22
C SER A 75 6.08 -9.51 -4.85
N ALA A 76 7.39 -9.76 -4.76
CA ALA A 76 8.05 -10.13 -3.50
C ALA A 76 8.02 -9.02 -2.43
N VAL A 77 7.76 -7.76 -2.83
CA VAL A 77 7.73 -6.60 -1.91
C VAL A 77 6.32 -6.23 -1.44
N GLU A 78 5.31 -7.03 -1.78
CA GLU A 78 3.90 -6.76 -1.46
C GLU A 78 3.61 -6.61 0.04
N HIS A 79 2.51 -5.94 0.37
CA HIS A 79 2.00 -5.92 1.74
C HIS A 79 1.55 -7.34 2.15
N PRO A 80 1.64 -7.75 3.44
CA PRO A 80 1.22 -9.07 3.89
C PRO A 80 -0.22 -9.48 3.52
N SER A 81 -1.13 -8.52 3.30
CA SER A 81 -2.50 -8.80 2.82
C SER A 81 -2.55 -9.35 1.39
N VAL A 82 -1.53 -9.08 0.58
CA VAL A 82 -1.38 -9.56 -0.80
C VAL A 82 -0.45 -10.77 -0.84
N LEU A 83 0.70 -10.72 -0.16
CA LEU A 83 1.66 -11.84 -0.11
C LEU A 83 1.06 -13.16 0.38
N ARG A 84 0.10 -13.10 1.31
CA ARG A 84 -0.62 -14.30 1.80
C ARG A 84 -1.54 -14.94 0.76
N GLY A 85 -1.67 -14.36 -0.44
CA GLY A 85 -2.38 -14.96 -1.56
C GLY A 85 -3.89 -14.77 -1.57
N GLY A 86 -4.44 -14.00 -0.62
CA GLY A 86 -5.89 -13.79 -0.50
C GLY A 86 -6.66 -15.10 -0.30
N ARG A 87 -7.38 -15.54 -1.33
CA ARG A 87 -8.18 -16.77 -1.35
C ARG A 87 -7.57 -17.90 -2.20
N PHE A 88 -6.35 -17.73 -2.69
CA PHE A 88 -5.58 -18.81 -3.31
C PHE A 88 -4.92 -19.68 -2.23
N PRO A 89 -4.81 -21.00 -2.45
CA PRO A 89 -3.96 -21.83 -1.61
C PRO A 89 -2.49 -21.55 -1.94
N ALA A 90 -1.61 -21.74 -0.95
CA ALA A 90 -0.22 -21.28 -1.00
C ALA A 90 0.56 -21.83 -2.21
N GLU A 91 0.32 -23.09 -2.61
CA GLU A 91 0.96 -23.73 -3.75
C GLU A 91 0.58 -23.13 -5.12
N ARG A 92 -0.51 -22.35 -5.16
CA ARG A 92 -0.97 -21.57 -6.34
C ARG A 92 -0.62 -20.09 -6.23
N VAL A 93 0.25 -19.71 -5.29
CA VAL A 93 0.82 -18.36 -5.19
C VAL A 93 2.26 -18.42 -5.66
N THR A 94 2.70 -17.44 -6.44
CA THR A 94 4.07 -17.37 -6.95
C THR A 94 4.58 -15.94 -6.81
N GLU A 95 5.71 -15.79 -6.13
CA GLU A 95 6.35 -14.50 -5.95
C GLU A 95 7.20 -14.15 -7.18
N ILE A 96 7.09 -12.90 -7.63
CA ILE A 96 7.92 -12.31 -8.67
C ILE A 96 9.03 -11.51 -7.97
N PRO A 97 10.31 -11.79 -8.26
CA PRO A 97 11.41 -11.07 -7.64
C PRO A 97 11.45 -9.60 -8.06
N VAL A 98 12.12 -8.80 -7.24
CA VAL A 98 12.46 -7.40 -7.53
C VAL A 98 13.97 -7.26 -7.72
N ASP A 99 14.39 -6.13 -8.26
CA ASP A 99 15.79 -5.72 -8.26
C ASP A 99 16.21 -5.06 -6.92
N GLN A 100 17.46 -4.63 -6.86
CA GLN A 100 18.05 -3.95 -5.70
C GLN A 100 17.42 -2.59 -5.35
N ASP A 101 16.64 -2.01 -6.26
CA ASP A 101 15.93 -0.76 -6.07
C ASP A 101 14.45 -0.98 -5.75
N GLY A 102 14.01 -2.24 -5.69
CA GLY A 102 12.65 -2.65 -5.33
C GLY A 102 11.68 -2.65 -6.50
N LEU A 103 12.16 -2.57 -7.75
CA LEU A 103 11.32 -2.63 -8.94
C LEU A 103 11.11 -4.08 -9.38
N VAL A 104 9.90 -4.42 -9.81
CA VAL A 104 9.59 -5.76 -10.32
C VAL A 104 10.43 -6.09 -11.56
N ARG A 105 11.00 -7.29 -11.57
CA ARG A 105 11.78 -7.80 -12.70
C ARG A 105 10.86 -8.21 -13.85
N HIS A 106 10.93 -7.46 -14.95
CA HIS A 106 10.02 -7.61 -16.10
C HIS A 106 10.24 -8.92 -16.86
N ASP A 107 11.50 -9.32 -17.02
CA ASP A 107 11.94 -10.59 -17.59
C ASP A 107 11.34 -11.78 -16.83
N GLU A 108 11.47 -11.72 -15.52
CA GLU A 108 10.99 -12.73 -14.57
C GLU A 108 9.46 -12.81 -14.52
N LEU A 109 8.76 -11.68 -14.67
CA LEU A 109 7.31 -11.66 -14.83
C LEU A 109 6.90 -12.32 -16.15
N ALA A 110 7.49 -11.87 -17.27
CA ALA A 110 7.12 -12.35 -18.61
C ALA A 110 7.30 -13.87 -18.76
N VAL A 111 8.45 -14.41 -18.32
CA VAL A 111 8.74 -15.85 -18.39
C VAL A 111 7.71 -16.66 -17.59
N ARG A 112 7.36 -16.24 -16.38
CA ARG A 112 6.41 -16.97 -15.53
C ARG A 112 4.98 -16.91 -16.08
N LEU A 113 4.56 -15.76 -16.60
CA LEU A 113 3.22 -15.61 -17.17
C LEU A 113 3.07 -16.39 -18.48
N GLU A 114 4.10 -16.41 -19.34
CA GLU A 114 4.07 -17.21 -20.57
C GLU A 114 4.04 -18.71 -20.25
N ALA A 115 4.79 -19.17 -19.25
CA ALA A 115 4.74 -20.57 -18.81
C ALA A 115 3.34 -20.97 -18.30
N GLU A 116 2.69 -20.11 -17.51
CA GLU A 116 1.33 -20.35 -17.02
C GLU A 116 0.31 -20.42 -18.17
N ARG A 117 0.42 -19.48 -19.13
CA ARG A 117 -0.43 -19.47 -20.33
C ARG A 117 -0.19 -20.70 -21.21
N GLY A 118 1.07 -21.10 -21.40
CA GLY A 118 1.44 -22.31 -22.16
C GLY A 118 0.88 -23.60 -21.57
N ALA A 119 0.68 -23.64 -20.25
CA ALA A 119 0.01 -24.74 -19.56
C ALA A 119 -1.54 -24.69 -19.66
N GLY A 120 -2.10 -23.74 -20.41
CA GLY A 120 -3.54 -23.52 -20.51
C GLY A 120 -4.16 -22.80 -19.31
N GLY A 121 -3.33 -22.27 -18.41
CA GLY A 121 -3.73 -21.51 -17.25
C GLY A 121 -4.10 -20.06 -17.56
N ARG A 122 -4.76 -19.39 -16.60
CA ARG A 122 -5.02 -17.96 -16.62
C ARG A 122 -4.43 -17.31 -15.37
N PRO A 123 -3.46 -16.39 -15.51
CA PRO A 123 -2.84 -15.75 -14.37
C PRO A 123 -3.73 -14.65 -13.76
N LEU A 124 -3.76 -14.57 -12.44
CA LEU A 124 -4.09 -13.34 -11.71
C LEU A 124 -2.78 -12.73 -11.24
N VAL A 125 -2.57 -11.43 -11.46
CA VAL A 125 -1.32 -10.73 -11.09
C VAL A 125 -1.65 -9.63 -10.08
N ALA A 126 -0.85 -9.52 -9.03
CA ALA A 126 -1.01 -8.51 -7.99
C ALA A 126 0.31 -7.79 -7.71
N ILE A 127 0.39 -6.50 -8.05
CA ILE A 127 1.58 -5.67 -7.84
C ILE A 127 1.11 -4.31 -7.28
N GLN A 128 1.62 -3.90 -6.13
CA GLN A 128 1.34 -2.61 -5.54
C GLN A 128 1.85 -1.48 -6.43
N LEU A 129 1.12 -0.36 -6.46
CA LEU A 129 1.54 0.82 -7.22
C LEU A 129 2.71 1.53 -6.55
N ALA A 130 2.72 1.60 -5.21
CA ALA A 130 3.78 2.23 -4.44
C ALA A 130 4.08 1.45 -3.17
N ASN A 131 5.36 1.22 -2.89
CA ASN A 131 5.79 0.46 -1.73
C ASN A 131 5.62 1.24 -0.43
N SER A 132 5.01 0.60 0.57
CA SER A 132 4.75 1.23 1.87
C SER A 132 5.99 1.50 2.71
N GLU A 133 7.09 0.78 2.46
CA GLU A 133 8.34 0.92 3.21
C GLU A 133 9.28 1.90 2.52
N THR A 134 9.65 1.62 1.27
CA THR A 134 10.64 2.39 0.50
C THR A 134 10.05 3.59 -0.24
N GLY A 135 8.73 3.58 -0.49
CA GLY A 135 8.07 4.56 -1.33
C GLY A 135 8.22 4.31 -2.83
N VAL A 136 8.94 3.27 -3.25
CA VAL A 136 9.21 2.96 -4.67
C VAL A 136 7.91 2.74 -5.44
N ILE A 137 7.78 3.40 -6.58
CA ILE A 137 6.63 3.32 -7.48
C ILE A 137 6.94 2.26 -8.54
N GLN A 138 6.05 1.27 -8.67
CA GLN A 138 6.20 0.23 -9.68
C GLN A 138 5.83 0.76 -11.07
N PRO A 139 6.53 0.34 -12.14
CA PRO A 139 6.28 0.80 -13.51
C PRO A 139 5.09 0.05 -14.12
N ILE A 140 3.87 0.31 -13.59
CA ILE A 140 2.67 -0.44 -13.99
C ILE A 140 2.37 -0.30 -15.50
N ALA A 141 2.67 0.84 -16.10
CA ALA A 141 2.50 1.07 -17.53
C ALA A 141 3.33 0.09 -18.39
N ASP A 142 4.50 -0.34 -17.90
CA ASP A 142 5.37 -1.29 -18.58
C ASP A 142 5.00 -2.74 -18.26
N LEU A 143 4.46 -2.98 -17.06
CA LEU A 143 4.06 -4.32 -16.60
C LEU A 143 2.70 -4.76 -17.16
N ALA A 144 1.75 -3.85 -17.34
CA ALA A 144 0.39 -4.15 -17.78
C ALA A 144 0.32 -4.83 -19.16
N PRO A 145 1.08 -4.40 -20.19
CA PRO A 145 1.15 -5.11 -21.47
C PRO A 145 1.59 -6.57 -21.34
N ILE A 146 2.52 -6.87 -20.43
CA ILE A 146 3.03 -8.22 -20.17
C ILE A 146 1.90 -9.10 -19.60
N VAL A 147 1.16 -8.58 -18.62
CA VAL A 147 0.02 -9.29 -18.01
C VAL A 147 -1.09 -9.55 -19.04
N ARG A 148 -1.40 -8.55 -19.87
CA ARG A 148 -2.41 -8.66 -20.92
C ARG A 148 -2.03 -9.67 -22.00
N ALA A 149 -0.78 -9.69 -22.44
CA ALA A 149 -0.30 -10.65 -23.43
C ALA A 149 -0.47 -12.10 -22.96
N ALA A 150 -0.37 -12.33 -21.65
CA ALA A 150 -0.62 -13.63 -21.03
C ALA A 150 -2.12 -13.95 -20.81
N GLY A 151 -3.03 -13.06 -21.18
CA GLY A 151 -4.48 -13.19 -20.93
C GLY A 151 -4.85 -13.10 -19.45
N GLY A 152 -4.00 -12.47 -18.64
CA GLY A 152 -4.17 -12.32 -17.21
C GLY A 152 -5.08 -11.17 -16.80
N VAL A 153 -5.40 -11.14 -15.51
CA VAL A 153 -6.07 -10.01 -14.84
C VAL A 153 -5.10 -9.36 -13.87
N PHE A 154 -5.06 -8.03 -13.86
CA PHE A 154 -4.11 -7.25 -13.10
C PHE A 154 -4.78 -6.48 -11.94
N VAL A 155 -4.48 -6.90 -10.72
CA VAL A 155 -4.83 -6.22 -9.47
C VAL A 155 -3.66 -5.35 -9.03
N CYS A 156 -3.95 -4.11 -8.63
CA CYS A 156 -2.93 -3.19 -8.15
C CYS A 156 -3.30 -2.64 -6.78
N ASP A 157 -2.43 -2.86 -5.79
CA ASP A 157 -2.59 -2.25 -4.46
C ASP A 157 -2.13 -0.78 -4.53
N ALA A 158 -3.09 0.14 -4.56
CA ALA A 158 -2.86 1.57 -4.68
C ALA A 158 -2.96 2.29 -3.32
N VAL A 159 -2.87 1.58 -2.21
CA VAL A 159 -3.11 2.12 -0.87
C VAL A 159 -2.15 3.24 -0.51
N GLN A 160 -0.87 3.09 -0.85
CA GLN A 160 0.15 4.11 -0.62
C GLN A 160 0.25 5.13 -1.74
N ALA A 161 -0.19 4.75 -2.95
CA ALA A 161 -0.19 5.63 -4.11
C ALA A 161 -1.37 6.63 -4.09
N SER A 162 -2.50 6.27 -3.47
CA SER A 162 -3.68 7.13 -3.37
C SER A 162 -3.33 8.49 -2.78
N GLY A 163 -3.72 9.57 -3.47
CA GLY A 163 -3.40 10.96 -3.08
C GLY A 163 -1.93 11.36 -3.23
N ARG A 164 -1.08 10.48 -3.78
CA ARG A 164 0.33 10.74 -4.05
C ARG A 164 0.69 10.54 -5.53
N VAL A 165 0.02 9.61 -6.19
CA VAL A 165 0.13 9.27 -7.61
C VAL A 165 -1.24 9.43 -8.25
N ARG A 166 -1.28 9.87 -9.50
CA ARG A 166 -2.53 9.95 -10.28
C ARG A 166 -3.06 8.54 -10.55
N LEU A 167 -4.28 8.26 -10.09
CA LEU A 167 -4.94 6.96 -10.28
C LEU A 167 -5.88 6.95 -11.49
N ASP A 168 -6.19 8.12 -12.04
CA ASP A 168 -6.97 8.33 -13.25
C ASP A 168 -6.11 8.32 -14.53
N ASP A 169 -4.80 8.10 -14.39
CA ASP A 169 -3.86 8.03 -15.51
C ASP A 169 -4.24 6.86 -16.45
N PRO A 170 -4.49 7.11 -17.75
CA PRO A 170 -4.79 6.06 -18.71
C PRO A 170 -3.67 5.01 -18.88
N THR A 171 -2.43 5.35 -18.54
CA THR A 171 -1.29 4.41 -18.55
C THR A 171 -1.32 3.46 -17.35
N LEU A 172 -2.11 3.75 -16.30
CA LEU A 172 -2.39 2.85 -15.19
C LEU A 172 -3.45 1.81 -15.59
N ASP A 173 -3.02 0.94 -16.50
CA ASP A 173 -3.84 -0.02 -17.23
C ASP A 173 -4.02 -1.35 -16.46
N VAL A 174 -4.76 -1.26 -15.36
CA VAL A 174 -5.06 -2.39 -14.45
C VAL A 174 -6.55 -2.68 -14.39
N ASP A 175 -6.92 -3.93 -14.08
CA ASP A 175 -8.33 -4.32 -13.94
C ASP A 175 -8.90 -3.90 -12.58
N PHE A 176 -8.08 -3.93 -11.53
CA PHE A 176 -8.51 -3.61 -10.18
C PHE A 176 -7.53 -2.69 -9.44
N LEU A 177 -8.07 -1.77 -8.63
CA LEU A 177 -7.31 -0.99 -7.65
C LEU A 177 -7.85 -1.22 -6.24
N THR A 178 -6.98 -1.32 -5.25
CA THR A 178 -7.39 -1.32 -3.83
C THR A 178 -6.94 -0.06 -3.11
N LEU A 179 -7.83 0.48 -2.27
CA LEU A 179 -7.66 1.76 -1.59
C LEU A 179 -7.95 1.65 -0.10
N SER A 180 -7.38 2.56 0.70
CA SER A 180 -7.72 2.73 2.11
C SER A 180 -7.95 4.18 2.49
N ALA A 181 -9.05 4.45 3.20
CA ALA A 181 -9.42 5.80 3.61
C ALA A 181 -8.35 6.46 4.50
N HIS A 182 -7.86 5.74 5.51
CA HIS A 182 -6.91 6.29 6.49
C HIS A 182 -5.51 6.60 5.94
N LYS A 183 -5.20 6.21 4.70
CA LYS A 183 -3.93 6.54 4.03
C LYS A 183 -3.96 7.85 3.25
N ILE A 184 -5.16 8.41 3.08
CA ILE A 184 -5.41 9.71 2.42
C ILE A 184 -6.08 10.73 3.36
N GLY A 185 -5.99 10.53 4.68
CA GLY A 185 -6.55 11.45 5.67
C GLY A 185 -8.00 11.17 6.10
N GLY A 186 -8.60 10.08 5.62
CA GLY A 186 -9.87 9.56 6.15
C GLY A 186 -9.70 8.84 7.49
N ILE A 187 -10.79 8.32 8.05
CA ILE A 187 -10.75 7.49 9.26
C ILE A 187 -10.58 6.00 8.91
N GLN A 188 -10.17 5.20 9.90
CA GLN A 188 -10.14 3.74 9.78
C GLN A 188 -11.56 3.15 9.62
N GLY A 189 -11.65 1.93 9.10
CA GLY A 189 -12.93 1.23 8.94
C GLY A 189 -13.64 1.49 7.60
N ALA A 190 -12.93 2.06 6.62
CA ALA A 190 -13.35 2.11 5.22
C ALA A 190 -12.15 1.89 4.26
N GLY A 191 -12.41 1.15 3.20
CA GLY A 191 -11.56 0.98 2.02
C GLY A 191 -12.42 0.83 0.77
N ALA A 192 -11.78 0.63 -0.37
CA ALA A 192 -12.50 0.35 -1.61
C ALA A 192 -11.73 -0.62 -2.51
N LEU A 193 -12.49 -1.41 -3.25
CA LEU A 193 -12.06 -2.12 -4.46
C LEU A 193 -12.67 -1.39 -5.66
N ILE A 194 -11.83 -1.02 -6.61
CA ILE A 194 -12.21 -0.37 -7.86
C ILE A 194 -12.08 -1.41 -8.97
N ALA A 195 -13.12 -1.57 -9.80
CA ALA A 195 -13.10 -2.47 -10.96
C ALA A 195 -13.17 -1.66 -12.26
N ARG A 196 -12.10 -1.62 -13.06
CA ARG A 196 -12.09 -0.87 -14.32
C ARG A 196 -13.00 -1.49 -15.38
N ASP A 197 -13.13 -2.81 -15.37
CA ASP A 197 -14.17 -3.51 -16.13
C ASP A 197 -15.45 -3.62 -15.27
N PRO A 198 -16.57 -2.97 -15.66
CA PRO A 198 -17.81 -3.02 -14.89
C PRO A 198 -18.50 -4.40 -14.89
N GLU A 199 -18.09 -5.33 -15.75
CA GLU A 199 -18.66 -6.67 -15.86
C GLU A 199 -17.85 -7.72 -15.09
N LEU A 200 -16.54 -7.51 -14.88
CA LEU A 200 -15.67 -8.43 -14.16
C LEU A 200 -15.66 -8.13 -12.65
N TRP A 201 -16.17 -9.06 -11.84
CA TRP A 201 -16.21 -8.92 -10.39
C TRP A 201 -15.77 -10.17 -9.64
N PRO A 202 -15.03 -10.04 -8.54
CA PRO A 202 -14.79 -11.14 -7.62
C PRO A 202 -16.09 -11.70 -7.04
N VAL A 203 -16.10 -13.02 -6.81
CA VAL A 203 -17.14 -13.62 -5.98
C VAL A 203 -17.07 -13.01 -4.59
N ALA A 204 -18.22 -12.62 -4.02
CA ALA A 204 -18.30 -11.93 -2.75
C ALA A 204 -17.52 -12.68 -1.64
N LEU A 205 -16.64 -11.98 -0.94
CA LEU A 205 -15.94 -12.52 0.24
C LEU A 205 -16.92 -12.80 1.38
N MET A 206 -17.83 -11.85 1.60
CA MET A 206 -18.93 -11.94 2.56
C MET A 206 -20.24 -11.95 1.78
N PRO A 207 -20.81 -13.13 1.45
CA PRO A 207 -22.14 -13.20 0.89
C PRO A 207 -23.17 -12.71 1.92
N GLY A 208 -24.25 -12.11 1.47
CA GLY A 208 -25.26 -11.55 2.36
C GLY A 208 -26.39 -10.87 1.61
N GLY A 209 -26.95 -9.82 2.22
CA GLY A 209 -27.99 -9.01 1.59
C GLY A 209 -27.48 -8.18 0.40
N GLY A 210 -28.37 -7.38 -0.18
CA GLY A 210 -28.06 -6.57 -1.37
C GLY A 210 -27.29 -5.27 -1.14
N GLN A 211 -26.53 -5.17 -0.05
CA GLN A 211 -25.57 -4.08 0.14
C GLN A 211 -24.50 -4.12 -0.94
N GLU A 212 -23.94 -2.95 -1.26
CA GLU A 212 -22.85 -2.80 -2.24
C GLU A 212 -23.10 -3.60 -3.53
N GLN A 213 -24.31 -3.47 -4.11
CA GLN A 213 -24.71 -4.12 -5.35
C GLN A 213 -24.70 -5.66 -5.30
N ASN A 214 -24.99 -6.25 -4.13
CA ASN A 214 -24.90 -7.69 -3.82
C ASN A 214 -23.46 -8.24 -3.84
N ARG A 215 -22.43 -7.38 -3.85
CA ARG A 215 -21.02 -7.79 -3.96
C ARG A 215 -20.30 -7.87 -2.61
N ARG A 216 -20.83 -7.21 -1.58
CA ARG A 216 -20.28 -7.23 -0.21
C ARG A 216 -21.41 -7.10 0.81
N GLY A 217 -21.70 -8.20 1.50
CA GLY A 217 -22.73 -8.25 2.54
C GLY A 217 -22.37 -7.47 3.80
N GLY A 218 -23.40 -7.04 4.52
CA GLY A 218 -23.27 -6.33 5.79
C GLY A 218 -23.56 -4.84 5.67
N THR A 219 -24.20 -4.27 6.71
CA THR A 219 -24.56 -2.84 6.77
C THR A 219 -23.33 -1.96 6.55
N GLU A 220 -23.46 -0.97 5.69
CA GLU A 220 -22.37 -0.07 5.33
C GLU A 220 -21.97 0.83 6.51
N ASN A 221 -20.67 0.96 6.74
CA ASN A 221 -20.11 1.88 7.74
C ASN A 221 -20.23 3.33 7.24
N THR A 222 -21.43 3.89 7.33
CA THR A 222 -21.79 5.19 6.75
C THR A 222 -20.84 6.33 7.19
N PRO A 223 -20.47 6.47 8.49
CA PRO A 223 -19.52 7.51 8.90
C PRO A 223 -18.14 7.36 8.27
N ALA A 224 -17.59 6.14 8.23
CA ALA A 224 -16.26 5.91 7.65
C ALA A 224 -16.26 6.09 6.13
N ILE A 225 -17.32 5.66 5.44
CA ILE A 225 -17.50 5.88 4.01
C ILE A 225 -17.64 7.38 3.71
N ALA A 226 -18.44 8.13 4.48
CA ALA A 226 -18.58 9.56 4.29
C ALA A 226 -17.25 10.31 4.48
N ALA A 227 -16.47 9.94 5.51
CA ALA A 227 -15.13 10.48 5.75
C ALA A 227 -14.15 10.09 4.61
N PHE A 228 -14.26 8.87 4.08
CA PHE A 228 -13.48 8.45 2.92
C PHE A 228 -13.81 9.30 1.69
N GLY A 229 -15.09 9.56 1.44
CA GLY A 229 -15.53 10.46 0.36
C GLY A 229 -14.94 11.87 0.48
N ALA A 230 -14.98 12.45 1.68
CA ALA A 230 -14.38 13.77 1.94
C ALA A 230 -12.85 13.76 1.72
N ALA A 231 -12.17 12.74 2.22
CA ALA A 231 -10.74 12.57 2.02
C ALA A 231 -10.38 12.36 0.54
N ALA A 232 -11.17 11.57 -0.20
CA ALA A 232 -10.97 11.33 -1.63
C ALA A 232 -11.15 12.59 -2.46
N ALA A 233 -12.12 13.45 -2.12
CA ALA A 233 -12.32 14.74 -2.78
C ALA A 233 -11.15 15.71 -2.58
N LEU A 234 -10.47 15.63 -1.43
CA LEU A 234 -9.26 16.42 -1.14
C LEU A 234 -7.99 15.76 -1.71
N ALA A 235 -7.99 14.45 -1.89
CA ALA A 235 -6.88 13.67 -2.42
C ALA A 235 -6.80 13.70 -3.95
N THR A 236 -7.33 14.74 -4.59
CA THR A 236 -7.20 14.94 -6.03
C THR A 236 -5.73 15.21 -6.34
N GLY A 237 -5.08 14.24 -7.00
CA GLY A 237 -3.63 14.18 -7.07
C GLY A 237 -3.01 15.42 -7.71
N GLU A 238 -2.23 16.17 -6.93
CA GLU A 238 -1.17 16.99 -7.50
C GLU A 238 -0.05 16.06 -8.02
N PRO A 239 0.60 16.37 -9.15
CA PRO A 239 1.77 15.63 -9.61
C PRO A 239 2.80 15.46 -8.50
N LEU A 240 3.43 14.28 -8.43
CA LEU A 240 4.48 13.96 -7.45
C LEU A 240 5.57 15.04 -7.34
N SER A 241 5.88 15.68 -8.47
CA SER A 241 6.88 16.74 -8.63
C SER A 241 6.49 18.10 -8.07
N LEU A 242 5.22 18.32 -7.71
CA LEU A 242 4.71 19.60 -7.21
C LEU A 242 4.50 19.61 -5.70
N SER A 243 4.66 18.48 -5.01
CA SER A 243 4.52 18.43 -3.56
C SER A 243 5.72 19.09 -2.87
N PRO A 244 5.52 20.11 -2.01
CA PRO A 244 6.59 20.68 -1.18
C PRO A 244 7.28 19.63 -0.29
N LEU A 245 6.58 18.52 0.00
CA LEU A 245 7.11 17.42 0.79
C LEU A 245 8.26 16.67 0.09
N SER A 246 8.31 16.68 -1.25
CA SER A 246 9.43 16.07 -1.98
C SER A 246 10.75 16.76 -1.61
N GLY A 247 10.79 18.09 -1.65
CA GLY A 247 11.95 18.88 -1.24
C GLY A 247 12.31 18.70 0.23
N LEU A 248 11.32 18.57 1.13
CA LEU A 248 11.59 18.28 2.55
C LEU A 248 12.16 16.87 2.77
N ARG A 249 11.66 15.88 2.04
CA ARG A 249 12.13 14.50 2.09
C ARG A 249 13.54 14.39 1.54
N ASP A 250 13.82 15.01 0.40
CA ASP A 250 15.16 15.04 -0.21
C ASP A 250 16.15 15.78 0.71
N TRP A 251 15.72 16.90 1.30
CA TRP A 251 16.55 17.63 2.25
C TRP A 251 16.85 16.84 3.53
N LEU A 252 15.88 16.09 4.06
CA LEU A 252 16.12 15.16 5.16
C LEU A 252 17.21 14.16 4.76
N GLU A 253 17.06 13.50 3.60
CA GLU A 253 18.01 12.51 3.10
C GLU A 253 19.44 13.07 2.98
N ASP A 254 19.60 14.28 2.45
CA ASP A 254 20.90 14.95 2.31
C ASP A 254 21.52 15.29 3.67
N ARG A 255 20.71 15.71 4.64
CA ARG A 255 21.17 15.94 6.02
C ARG A 255 21.63 14.65 6.66
N LEU A 256 20.90 13.55 6.48
CA LEU A 256 21.29 12.24 7.02
C LEU A 256 22.62 11.77 6.41
N ARG A 257 22.82 11.92 5.10
CA ARG A 257 24.10 11.60 4.43
C ARG A 257 25.25 12.47 4.90
N THR A 258 25.00 13.75 5.17
CA THR A 258 26.01 14.67 5.71
C THR A 258 26.44 14.25 7.12
N ILE A 259 25.48 13.86 7.97
CA ILE A 259 25.75 13.42 9.34
C ILE A 259 26.45 12.06 9.37
N TYR A 260 26.05 11.13 8.50
CA TYR A 260 26.59 9.79 8.45
C TYR A 260 26.76 9.32 7.00
N PRO A 261 27.96 9.48 6.40
CA PRO A 261 28.18 9.20 4.97
C PRO A 261 27.87 7.77 4.51
N HIS A 262 27.92 6.78 5.41
CA HIS A 262 27.61 5.39 5.10
C HIS A 262 26.12 5.02 5.31
N VAL A 263 25.24 6.01 5.43
CA VAL A 263 23.80 5.77 5.54
C VAL A 263 23.26 5.26 4.20
N ALA A 264 22.53 4.15 4.24
CA ALA A 264 21.85 3.62 3.06
C ALA A 264 20.43 4.17 2.99
N ILE A 265 20.06 4.67 1.81
CA ILE A 265 18.70 5.12 1.50
C ILE A 265 18.14 4.18 0.44
N HIS A 266 17.18 3.36 0.85
CA HIS A 266 16.66 2.26 0.04
C HIS A 266 15.66 2.77 -1.01
N GLY A 267 15.82 2.30 -2.25
CA GLY A 267 15.01 2.72 -3.39
C GLY A 267 15.32 4.11 -3.94
N ALA A 268 16.41 4.75 -3.50
CA ALA A 268 16.76 6.13 -3.88
C ALA A 268 17.03 6.33 -5.38
N ARG A 269 17.34 5.24 -6.13
CA ARG A 269 17.57 5.29 -7.59
C ARG A 269 16.31 5.00 -8.41
N ALA A 270 15.20 4.65 -7.78
CA ALA A 270 13.92 4.41 -8.44
C ALA A 270 12.96 5.59 -8.24
N PRO A 271 11.92 5.74 -9.09
CA PRO A 271 10.83 6.66 -8.82
C PRO A 271 10.17 6.35 -7.46
N ARG A 272 9.97 7.37 -6.61
CA ARG A 272 9.38 7.22 -5.27
C ARG A 272 8.26 8.22 -5.01
N ILE A 273 7.25 7.82 -4.23
CA ILE A 273 6.26 8.74 -3.66
C ILE A 273 6.94 9.81 -2.81
N PHE A 274 6.43 11.04 -2.83
CA PHE A 274 7.17 12.21 -2.34
C PHE A 274 7.49 12.25 -0.84
N ASN A 275 6.84 11.43 -0.01
CA ASN A 275 6.88 11.60 1.44
C ASN A 275 7.64 10.51 2.20
N THR A 276 8.15 9.48 1.52
CA THR A 276 8.71 8.30 2.18
C THR A 276 10.21 8.20 1.95
N SER A 277 10.94 7.91 3.03
CA SER A 277 12.36 7.55 3.00
C SER A 277 12.60 6.38 3.95
N LEU A 278 13.24 5.31 3.44
CA LEU A 278 13.63 4.16 4.23
C LEU A 278 15.15 4.14 4.35
N VAL A 279 15.63 4.18 5.58
CA VAL A 279 17.04 4.42 5.89
C VAL A 279 17.60 3.29 6.74
N SER A 280 18.78 2.80 6.38
CA SER A 280 19.57 1.91 7.23
C SER A 280 20.91 2.54 7.58
N VAL A 281 21.30 2.41 8.84
CA VAL A 281 22.62 2.81 9.32
C VAL A 281 23.35 1.54 9.76
N PRO A 282 24.60 1.31 9.33
CA PRO A 282 25.41 0.19 9.77
C PRO A 282 25.42 0.03 11.29
N GLY A 283 25.18 -1.19 11.77
CA GLY A 283 25.17 -1.56 13.18
C GLY A 283 23.92 -1.17 13.96
N TRP A 284 23.01 -0.36 13.41
CA TRP A 284 21.79 0.05 14.13
C TRP A 284 20.72 -1.05 14.10
N PRO A 285 20.30 -1.58 15.27
CA PRO A 285 19.11 -2.41 15.35
C PRO A 285 17.85 -1.55 15.15
N ALA A 286 16.91 -2.01 14.32
CA ALA A 286 15.71 -1.22 13.98
C ALA A 286 14.91 -0.78 15.22
N GLU A 287 14.63 -1.71 16.14
CA GLU A 287 13.84 -1.45 17.34
C GLU A 287 14.51 -0.42 18.25
N THR A 288 15.82 -0.55 18.49
CA THR A 288 16.57 0.39 19.31
C THR A 288 16.61 1.79 18.68
N ALA A 289 16.74 1.87 17.36
CA ALA A 289 16.72 3.14 16.65
C ALA A 289 15.34 3.82 16.77
N VAL A 290 14.25 3.09 16.54
CA VAL A 290 12.88 3.62 16.68
C VAL A 290 12.62 4.12 18.10
N ILE A 291 13.00 3.36 19.13
CA ILE A 291 12.89 3.78 20.54
C ILE A 291 13.75 5.04 20.80
N ALA A 292 14.96 5.10 20.24
CA ALA A 292 15.82 6.26 20.43
C ALA A 292 15.26 7.54 19.78
N PHE A 293 14.59 7.42 18.63
CA PHE A 293 13.86 8.53 18.01
C PHE A 293 12.64 8.95 18.84
N ASP A 294 11.86 8.00 19.35
CA ASP A 294 10.70 8.28 20.20
C ASP A 294 11.10 9.04 21.47
N LEU A 295 12.16 8.58 22.16
CA LEU A 295 12.75 9.29 23.30
C LEU A 295 13.31 10.67 22.95
N ALA A 296 13.65 10.91 21.68
CA ALA A 296 14.06 12.21 21.17
C ALA A 296 12.86 13.07 20.68
N GLY A 297 11.62 12.60 20.86
CA GLY A 297 10.40 13.29 20.44
C GLY A 297 10.07 13.17 18.95
N ILE A 298 10.69 12.23 18.23
CA ILE A 298 10.50 12.05 16.79
C ILE A 298 9.78 10.71 16.52
N ALA A 299 8.56 10.78 16.01
CA ALA A 299 7.81 9.60 15.63
C ALA A 299 8.30 9.03 14.28
N VAL A 300 8.84 7.81 14.32
CA VAL A 300 9.27 7.04 13.13
C VAL A 300 8.74 5.61 13.23
N SER A 301 8.86 4.84 12.15
CA SER A 301 8.52 3.41 12.18
C SER A 301 9.69 2.56 11.71
N SER A 302 9.72 1.29 12.08
CA SER A 302 10.57 0.32 11.38
C SER A 302 10.00 0.02 9.99
N GLY A 303 10.84 -0.46 9.07
CA GLY A 303 10.36 -1.01 7.78
C GLY A 303 9.34 -2.13 7.98
N SER A 304 9.59 -3.03 8.94
CA SER A 304 8.73 -4.18 9.26
C SER A 304 7.53 -3.89 10.16
N ALA A 305 7.16 -2.63 10.43
CA ALA A 305 6.16 -2.28 11.45
C ALA A 305 4.77 -2.95 11.28
N CYS A 306 4.44 -3.44 10.09
CA CYS A 306 3.19 -4.17 9.82
C CYS A 306 3.28 -5.70 10.02
N SER A 307 4.47 -6.29 10.23
CA SER A 307 4.65 -7.73 10.44
C SER A 307 4.45 -8.13 11.90
N SER A 308 3.22 -7.95 12.42
CA SER A 308 2.66 -8.68 13.59
C SER A 308 3.65 -9.09 14.70
N GLY A 309 4.46 -8.16 15.23
CA GLY A 309 5.31 -8.36 16.41
C GLY A 309 6.43 -9.40 16.29
N LYS A 310 6.79 -9.87 15.09
CA LYS A 310 7.94 -10.79 14.92
C LYS A 310 9.22 -9.99 14.67
N VAL A 311 10.18 -10.16 15.57
CA VAL A 311 11.56 -9.68 15.44
C VAL A 311 12.14 -10.27 14.16
N GLY A 312 12.37 -9.43 13.15
CA GLY A 312 12.87 -9.88 11.85
C GLY A 312 13.19 -8.72 10.90
N ALA A 313 14.14 -8.96 10.00
CA ALA A 313 14.45 -8.05 8.92
C ALA A 313 13.21 -7.81 8.04
N SER A 314 13.10 -6.61 7.46
CA SER A 314 12.04 -6.29 6.49
C SER A 314 12.07 -7.29 5.33
N HIS A 315 10.94 -7.93 5.02
CA HIS A 315 10.84 -8.83 3.87
C HIS A 315 11.05 -8.06 2.56
N VAL A 316 10.69 -6.77 2.52
CA VAL A 316 10.96 -5.88 1.39
C VAL A 316 12.46 -5.72 1.19
N LEU A 317 13.21 -5.38 2.24
CA LEU A 317 14.67 -5.25 2.14
C LEU A 317 15.36 -6.56 1.78
N LYS A 318 14.87 -7.68 2.31
CA LYS A 318 15.33 -9.02 1.93
C LYS A 318 15.10 -9.30 0.45
N ALA A 319 13.91 -8.97 -0.07
CA ALA A 319 13.59 -9.12 -1.49
C ALA A 319 14.46 -8.22 -2.38
N MET A 320 14.87 -7.05 -1.89
CA MET A 320 15.83 -6.14 -2.53
C MET A 320 17.30 -6.61 -2.40
N GLY A 321 17.56 -7.77 -1.81
CA GLY A 321 18.91 -8.33 -1.68
C GLY A 321 19.74 -7.76 -0.52
N VAL A 322 19.13 -7.04 0.42
CA VAL A 322 19.82 -6.63 1.65
C VAL A 322 20.02 -7.86 2.54
N VAL A 323 21.28 -8.27 2.69
CA VAL A 323 21.67 -9.51 3.37
C VAL A 323 21.40 -9.43 4.87
N GLU A 324 20.63 -10.41 5.39
CA GLU A 324 20.46 -10.62 6.83
C GLU A 324 21.82 -10.92 7.50
N GLY A 325 22.18 -10.14 8.52
CA GLY A 325 23.46 -10.30 9.23
C GLY A 325 24.65 -9.56 8.60
N GLY A 326 24.42 -8.80 7.51
CA GLY A 326 25.38 -7.80 7.03
C GLY A 326 25.44 -6.56 7.92
N ASP A 327 26.07 -5.49 7.43
CA ASP A 327 26.23 -4.23 8.17
C ASP A 327 24.89 -3.63 8.61
N PHE A 328 23.82 -3.84 7.86
CA PHE A 328 22.49 -3.30 8.14
C PHE A 328 21.66 -4.25 9.01
N ARG A 329 21.59 -3.95 10.31
CA ARG A 329 20.79 -4.71 11.30
C ARG A 329 19.34 -4.24 11.42
N GLY A 330 18.94 -3.24 10.63
CA GLY A 330 17.62 -2.64 10.72
C GLY A 330 17.43 -1.48 9.76
N ALA A 331 16.18 -1.02 9.65
CA ALA A 331 15.82 0.16 8.88
C ALA A 331 14.78 1.00 9.63
N VAL A 332 14.93 2.32 9.51
CA VAL A 332 14.01 3.34 10.03
C VAL A 332 13.35 4.01 8.84
N ARG A 333 12.02 4.04 8.85
CA ARG A 333 11.21 4.72 7.86
C ARG A 333 10.78 6.07 8.40
N PHE A 334 11.15 7.12 7.66
CA PHE A 334 10.61 8.46 7.81
C PHE A 334 9.46 8.62 6.82
N SER A 335 8.32 9.10 7.31
CA SER A 335 7.11 9.33 6.49
C SER A 335 6.56 10.71 6.80
N LEU A 336 6.73 11.63 5.86
CA LEU A 336 6.31 13.01 6.00
C LEU A 336 4.79 13.11 5.81
N GLY A 337 4.15 13.92 6.66
CA GLY A 337 2.74 14.24 6.60
C GLY A 337 2.50 15.54 5.83
N TRP A 338 1.24 15.80 5.46
CA TRP A 338 0.83 17.03 4.78
C TRP A 338 1.16 18.32 5.56
N ASN A 339 1.33 18.21 6.88
CA ASN A 339 1.65 19.29 7.78
C ASN A 339 3.13 19.32 8.21
N THR A 340 4.00 18.49 7.62
CA THR A 340 5.43 18.49 7.96
C THR A 340 6.07 19.81 7.54
N THR A 341 6.84 20.39 8.45
CA THR A 341 7.54 21.65 8.28
C THR A 341 9.06 21.44 8.18
N ARG A 342 9.76 22.51 7.79
CA ARG A 342 11.22 22.54 7.81
C ARG A 342 11.79 22.28 9.22
N ALA A 343 11.15 22.84 10.25
CA ALA A 343 11.57 22.66 11.64
C ALA A 343 11.49 21.19 12.09
N ASP A 344 10.48 20.44 11.62
CA ASP A 344 10.37 19.01 11.91
C ASP A 344 11.53 18.21 11.30
N VAL A 345 11.93 18.56 10.07
CA VAL A 345 13.09 17.94 9.40
C VAL A 345 14.40 18.28 10.13
N GLU A 346 14.55 19.51 10.61
CA GLU A 346 15.72 19.92 11.42
C GLU A 346 15.78 19.14 12.74
N ALA A 347 14.65 19.01 13.42
CA ALA A 347 14.54 18.25 14.66
C ALA A 347 14.86 16.77 14.45
N ALA A 348 14.36 16.17 13.36
CA ALA A 348 14.64 14.79 13.00
C ALA A 348 16.13 14.56 12.67
N ALA A 349 16.75 15.46 11.89
CA ALA A 349 18.18 15.38 11.58
C ALA A 349 19.05 15.55 12.83
N ALA A 350 18.73 16.50 13.70
CA ALA A 350 19.45 16.70 14.95
C ALA A 350 19.29 15.50 15.91
N ALA A 351 18.11 14.87 15.95
CA ALA A 351 17.91 13.62 16.69
C ALA A 351 18.77 12.50 16.11
N PHE A 352 18.77 12.33 14.78
CA PHE A 352 19.59 11.33 14.09
C PHE A 352 21.08 11.51 14.43
N GLU A 353 21.61 12.73 14.42
CA GLU A 353 23.00 13.03 14.78
C GLU A 353 23.36 12.59 16.21
N ARG A 354 22.52 12.94 17.19
CA ARG A 354 22.72 12.52 18.59
C ARG A 354 22.68 11.00 18.73
N ILE A 355 21.76 10.35 18.03
CA ILE A 355 21.62 8.89 18.05
C ILE A 355 22.85 8.23 17.40
N ALA A 356 23.32 8.76 16.27
CA ALA A 356 24.52 8.27 15.57
C ALA A 356 25.78 8.35 16.42
N ALA A 357 25.98 9.46 17.14
CA ALA A 357 27.09 9.61 18.07
C ALA A 357 27.05 8.55 19.19
N ARG A 358 25.86 8.28 19.75
CA ARG A 358 25.68 7.28 20.82
C ARG A 358 25.96 5.85 20.36
N PHE A 359 25.49 5.46 19.17
CA PHE A 359 25.76 4.12 18.63
C PHE A 359 27.24 3.94 18.27
N SER A 360 27.87 4.96 17.70
CA SER A 360 29.31 4.92 17.38
C SER A 360 30.19 4.76 18.62
N ALA A 361 29.86 5.46 19.72
CA ALA A 361 30.57 5.33 20.99
C ALA A 361 30.42 3.92 21.61
N ARG A 362 29.24 3.30 21.51
CA ARG A 362 29.00 1.93 21.98
C ARG A 362 29.77 0.89 21.19
N THR A 363 29.80 0.99 19.86
CA THR A 363 30.53 0.04 19.00
C THR A 363 32.04 0.07 19.28
N LEU A 364 32.61 1.24 19.58
CA LEU A 364 34.02 1.35 20.00
C LEU A 364 34.26 0.70 21.37
N SER A 365 33.36 0.94 22.34
CA SER A 365 33.43 0.33 23.68
C SER A 365 33.32 -1.19 23.65
N ASP A 366 32.42 -1.75 22.84
CA ASP A 366 32.22 -3.20 22.73
C ASP A 366 33.41 -3.88 22.04
N ARG A 367 34.06 -3.21 21.08
CA ARG A 367 35.30 -3.72 20.45
C ARG A 367 36.50 -3.67 21.38
N SER A 368 36.61 -2.65 22.24
CA SER A 368 37.68 -2.59 23.26
C SER A 368 37.50 -3.57 24.41
N ALA A 369 36.27 -4.05 24.67
CA ALA A 369 36.00 -5.06 25.69
C ALA A 369 36.12 -6.51 25.18
N ALA A 370 36.21 -6.69 23.85
CA ALA A 370 36.37 -7.99 23.19
C ALA A 370 37.84 -8.29 22.78
N LEU A 371 38.75 -7.36 23.03
CA LEU A 371 40.21 -7.50 22.98
C LEU A 371 40.73 -7.64 24.41
#